data_AF-A0A971SRQ5-F1
#
_entry.id   AF-A0A971SRQ5-F1
#
_cell.length_a   1.000
_cell.length_b   1.000
_cell.length_c   1.000
_cell.angle_alpha   90.00
_cell.angle_beta   90.00
_cell.angle_gamma   90.00
#
_symmetry.space_group_name_H-M   'P 1'
#
loop_
_entity.id
_entity.type
_entity.pdbx_description
1 polymer ?
#
loop_
_entity_poly.entity_id
_entity_poly.type
_entity_poly.pdbx_seq_one_letter_code
_entity_poly.pdbx_strand_id
1 'polypeptide(L)'
;MDGWLGNMQELVTFYGIKIAAALVILVVGRWIAKAVSRLTERLLNNRKVDRTIVSFVEHLTYIALMTFVVLAALAQLGIQTTSFIAVIGAAGLAIGLA
;
A
#
# COMPACT_ATOMS: atom_id res chain seq x y z
N MET A 1 9.58 17.26 -39.96
CA MET A 1 8.61 17.59 -38.87
C MET A 1 8.33 16.32 -38.06
N ASP A 2 9.38 15.53 -37.80
CA ASP A 2 9.25 14.10 -37.45
C ASP A 2 9.74 13.81 -36.03
N GLY A 3 10.36 14.80 -35.37
CA GLY A 3 10.81 14.72 -33.98
C GLY A 3 9.72 14.89 -32.91
N TRP A 4 8.54 15.41 -33.28
CA TRP A 4 7.42 15.58 -32.34
C TRP A 4 6.67 14.27 -32.08
N LEU A 5 6.57 13.38 -33.07
CA LEU A 5 5.86 12.10 -32.96
C LEU A 5 6.66 11.03 -32.21
N GLY A 6 7.99 11.02 -32.36
CA GLY A 6 8.87 10.08 -31.63
C GLY A 6 8.86 10.30 -30.11
N ASN A 7 8.90 11.55 -29.67
CA ASN A 7 8.85 11.91 -28.24
C ASN A 7 7.49 11.57 -27.60
N MET A 8 6.39 11.70 -28.35
CA MET A 8 5.06 11.34 -27.85
C MET A 8 4.90 9.82 -27.68
N GLN A 9 5.47 9.00 -28.57
CA GLN A 9 5.49 7.54 -28.40
C GLN A 9 6.34 7.10 -27.22
N GLU A 10 7.53 7.67 -27.01
CA GLU A 10 8.37 7.36 -25.85
C GLU A 10 7.69 7.71 -24.52
N LEU A 11 7.05 8.88 -24.43
CA LEU A 11 6.32 9.29 -23.22
C LEU A 11 5.14 8.36 -22.92
N VAL A 12 4.35 7.99 -23.93
CA VAL A 12 3.16 7.13 -23.71
C VAL A 12 3.56 5.72 -23.31
N THR A 13 4.59 5.12 -23.93
CA THR A 13 5.04 3.77 -23.58
C THR A 13 5.65 3.75 -22.17
N PHE A 14 6.44 4.76 -21.81
CA PHE A 14 7.09 4.84 -20.51
C PHE A 14 6.10 5.06 -19.36
N TYR A 15 5.12 5.97 -19.53
CA TYR A 15 4.08 6.21 -18.51
C TYR A 15 3.08 5.05 -18.43
N GLY A 16 2.73 4.43 -19.56
CA GLY A 16 1.84 3.26 -19.59
C GLY A 16 2.39 2.08 -18.79
N ILE A 17 3.69 1.79 -18.92
CA ILE A 17 4.37 0.73 -18.17
C ILE A 17 4.40 1.05 -16.66
N LYS A 18 4.64 2.30 -16.27
CA LYS A 18 4.61 2.71 -14.86
C LYS A 18 3.23 2.52 -14.23
N ILE A 19 2.17 2.90 -14.95
CA ILE A 19 0.79 2.72 -14.49
C ILE A 19 0.46 1.23 -14.37
N ALA A 20 0.81 0.42 -15.36
CA ALA A 20 0.62 -1.02 -15.30
C ALA A 20 1.37 -1.64 -14.11
N ALA A 21 2.63 -1.27 -13.89
CA ALA A 21 3.42 -1.72 -12.75
C ALA A 21 2.79 -1.30 -11.41
N ALA A 22 2.32 -0.05 -11.29
CA ALA A 22 1.65 0.43 -10.09
C ALA A 22 0.35 -0.35 -9.80
N LEU A 23 -0.43 -0.68 -10.84
CA LEU A 23 -1.62 -1.52 -10.70
C LEU A 23 -1.27 -2.94 -10.26
N VAL A 24 -0.21 -3.53 -10.82
CA VAL A 24 0.28 -4.85 -10.39
C VAL A 24 0.69 -4.81 -8.92
N ILE A 25 1.45 -3.81 -8.49
CA ILE A 25 1.83 -3.61 -7.08
C ILE A 25 0.59 -3.53 -6.19
N LEU A 26 -0.42 -2.77 -6.60
CA LEU A 26 -1.66 -2.60 -5.84
C LEU A 26 -2.42 -3.93 -5.67
N VAL A 27 -2.57 -4.69 -6.76
CA VAL A 27 -3.30 -5.97 -6.75
C VAL A 27 -2.56 -7.03 -5.95
N VAL A 28 -1.27 -7.21 -6.23
CA VAL A 28 -0.44 -8.20 -5.53
C VAL A 28 -0.28 -7.82 -4.06
N GLY A 29 0.01 -6.55 -3.78
CA GLY A 29 0.15 -6.02 -2.43
C GLY A 29 -1.13 -6.17 -1.62
N ARG A 30 -2.31 -5.90 -2.20
CA ARG A 30 -3.61 -6.14 -1.55
C ARG A 30 -3.81 -7.60 -1.18
N TRP A 31 -3.42 -8.52 -2.06
CA TRP A 31 -3.54 -9.94 -1.81
C TRP A 31 -2.63 -10.39 -0.65
N ILE A 32 -1.38 -9.92 -0.64
CA ILE A 32 -0.41 -10.16 0.44
C ILE A 32 -0.92 -9.57 1.76
N ALA A 33 -1.35 -8.31 1.78
CA ALA A 33 -1.84 -7.63 2.97
C ALA A 33 -3.02 -8.40 3.60
N LYS A 34 -3.94 -8.89 2.77
CA LYS A 34 -5.08 -9.69 3.20
C LYS A 34 -4.67 -11.09 3.70
N ALA A 35 -3.67 -11.71 3.06
CA ALA A 35 -3.16 -13.00 3.51
C ALA A 35 -2.48 -12.88 4.88
N VAL A 36 -1.66 -11.84 5.07
CA VAL A 36 -0.97 -11.56 6.33
C VAL A 36 -1.96 -11.19 7.43
N SER A 37 -2.96 -10.34 7.16
CA SER A 37 -3.96 -9.97 8.17
C SER A 37 -4.76 -11.18 8.68
N ARG A 38 -5.15 -12.08 7.78
CA ARG A 38 -5.81 -13.35 8.11
C ARG A 38 -4.89 -14.31 8.88
N LEU A 39 -3.60 -14.31 8.56
CA LEU A 39 -2.64 -15.11 9.32
C LEU A 39 -2.54 -14.58 10.76
N THR A 40 -2.43 -13.27 10.94
CA THR A 40 -2.43 -12.62 12.26
C THR A 40 -3.70 -12.96 13.06
N GLU A 41 -4.87 -12.90 12.43
CA GLU A 41 -6.15 -13.29 13.04
C GLU A 41 -6.12 -14.75 13.54
N ARG A 42 -5.68 -15.69 12.70
CA ARG A 42 -5.58 -17.11 13.04
C ARG A 42 -4.61 -17.36 14.19
N LEU A 43 -3.46 -16.67 14.19
CA LEU A 43 -2.45 -16.79 15.24
C LEU A 43 -3.01 -16.31 16.59
N LEU A 44 -3.70 -15.17 16.62
CA LEU A 44 -4.29 -14.62 17.84
C LEU A 44 -5.44 -15.49 18.36
N ASN A 45 -6.31 -15.99 17.46
CA ASN A 45 -7.39 -16.91 17.82
C ASN A 45 -6.85 -18.22 18.43
N ASN A 46 -5.76 -18.79 17.88
CA ASN A 46 -5.12 -19.97 18.44
C ASN A 46 -4.55 -19.74 19.85
N ARG A 47 -4.22 -18.49 20.19
CA ARG A 47 -3.76 -18.09 21.53
C ARG A 47 -4.90 -17.71 22.48
N LYS A 48 -6.16 -17.90 22.06
CA LYS A 48 -7.37 -17.57 22.85
C LYS A 48 -7.42 -16.10 23.29
N VAL A 49 -6.95 -15.20 22.43
CA VAL A 49 -7.08 -13.75 22.62
C VAL A 49 -8.55 -13.34 22.44
N ASP A 50 -9.00 -12.30 23.16
CA ASP A 50 -10.36 -11.77 23.03
C ASP A 50 -10.68 -11.32 21.60
N ARG A 51 -11.91 -11.59 21.16
CA ARG A 51 -12.37 -11.33 19.80
C ARG A 51 -12.25 -9.85 19.38
N THR A 52 -12.42 -8.93 20.32
CA THR A 52 -12.33 -7.48 20.08
C THR A 52 -10.88 -7.08 19.76
N ILE A 53 -9.92 -7.65 20.49
CA ILE A 53 -8.49 -7.41 20.26
C ILE A 53 -8.06 -8.05 18.95
N VAL A 54 -8.53 -9.27 18.68
CA VAL A 54 -8.24 -9.98 17.41
C VAL A 54 -8.68 -9.14 16.22
N SER A 55 -9.92 -8.65 16.21
CA SER A 55 -10.42 -7.83 15.10
C SER A 55 -9.67 -6.50 15.01
N PHE A 56 -9.40 -5.83 16.12
CA PHE A 56 -8.64 -4.58 16.12
C PHE A 56 -7.24 -4.75 15.51
N VAL A 57 -6.50 -5.76 15.93
CA VAL A 57 -5.14 -6.02 15.43
C VAL A 57 -5.16 -6.46 13.97
N GLU A 58 -6.13 -7.28 13.56
CA GLU A 58 -6.30 -7.69 12.16
C GLU A 58 -6.54 -6.47 11.24
N HIS A 59 -7.47 -5.58 11.63
CA HIS A 59 -7.77 -4.36 10.87
C HIS A 59 -6.58 -3.40 10.86
N LEU A 60 -5.91 -3.20 12.00
CA LEU A 60 -4.72 -2.35 12.09
C LEU A 60 -3.59 -2.87 11.20
N THR A 61 -3.33 -4.18 11.24
CA THR A 61 -2.33 -4.84 10.39
C THR A 61 -2.67 -4.67 8.91
N TYR A 62 -3.94 -4.88 8.54
CA TYR A 62 -4.38 -4.73 7.16
C TYR A 62 -4.21 -3.29 6.65
N ILE A 63 -4.63 -2.29 7.44
CA ILE A 63 -4.52 -0.87 7.08
C ILE A 63 -3.05 -0.45 6.99
N ALA A 64 -2.20 -0.87 7.93
CA ALA A 64 -0.77 -0.57 7.91
C ALA A 64 -0.10 -1.14 6.65
N LEU A 65 -0.31 -2.42 6.34
CA LEU A 65 0.25 -3.04 5.15
C LEU A 65 -0.27 -2.40 3.86
N MET A 66 -1.58 -2.15 3.78
CA MET A 66 -2.17 -1.49 2.62
C MET A 66 -1.59 -0.09 2.40
N THR A 67 -1.28 0.63 3.49
CA THR A 67 -0.65 1.94 3.41
C THR A 67 0.70 1.85 2.70
N PHE A 68 1.56 0.90 3.09
CA PHE A 68 2.84 0.66 2.39
C PHE A 68 2.66 0.26 0.92
N VAL A 69 1.66 -0.57 0.61
CA VAL A 69 1.34 -0.98 -0.77
C VAL A 69 0.95 0.22 -1.62
N VAL A 70 0.11 1.11 -1.10
CA VAL A 70 -0.29 2.34 -1.80
C VAL A 70 0.91 3.25 -1.99
N LEU A 71 1.74 3.45 -0.96
CA LEU A 71 2.96 4.26 -1.09
C LEU A 71 3.93 3.68 -2.14
N ALA A 72 4.09 2.36 -2.20
CA ALA A 72 4.92 1.71 -3.22
C ALA A 72 4.36 1.93 -4.64
N ALA A 73 3.03 1.82 -4.82
CA ALA A 73 2.38 2.11 -6.10
C ALA A 73 2.55 3.58 -6.51
N LEU A 74 2.39 4.53 -5.57
CA LEU A 74 2.61 5.96 -5.81
C LEU A 74 4.08 6.27 -6.16
N ALA A 75 5.02 5.64 -5.46
CA ALA A 75 6.44 5.77 -5.75
C ALA A 75 6.79 5.26 -7.17
N GLN A 76 6.16 4.17 -7.61
CA GLN A 76 6.33 3.65 -8.99
C GLN A 76 5.82 4.63 -10.06
N LEU A 77 4.79 5.41 -9.74
CA LEU A 77 4.30 6.49 -10.60
C LEU A 77 5.20 7.74 -10.59
N GLY A 78 6.23 7.78 -9.74
CA GLY A 78 7.11 8.93 -9.57
C GLY A 78 6.54 10.02 -8.66
N ILE A 79 5.50 9.70 -7.87
CA ILE A 79 4.91 10.62 -6.91
C ILE A 79 5.78 10.65 -5.65
N GLN A 80 6.07 11.85 -5.15
CA GLN A 80 6.86 12.02 -3.94
C GLN A 80 6.03 11.65 -2.70
N THR A 81 6.40 10.57 -2.02
CA THR A 81 5.63 9.98 -0.91
C THR A 81 5.98 10.56 0.46
N THR A 82 6.99 11.42 0.57
CA THR A 82 7.51 11.96 1.85
C THR A 82 6.44 12.63 2.70
N SER A 83 5.58 13.47 2.10
CA SER A 83 4.49 14.14 2.82
C SER A 83 3.47 13.16 3.36
N PHE A 84 3.19 12.08 2.63
CA PHE A 84 2.28 11.02 3.10
C PHE A 84 2.87 10.27 4.28
N ILE A 85 4.17 9.94 4.24
CA ILE A 85 4.87 9.28 5.34
C ILE A 85 4.80 10.12 6.62
N ALA A 86 4.96 11.44 6.51
CA ALA A 86 4.82 12.35 7.66
C ALA A 86 3.41 12.30 8.28
N VAL A 87 2.36 12.34 7.44
CA VAL A 87 0.97 12.25 7.90
C VAL A 87 0.67 10.90 8.56
N ILE A 88 1.15 9.80 7.97
CA ILE A 88 0.99 8.45 8.52
C ILE A 88 1.73 8.33 9.87
N GLY A 89 2.92 8.92 9.98
CA GLY A 89 3.65 9.00 11.24
C GLY A 89 2.87 9.72 12.33
N ALA A 90 2.27 10.88 12.00
CA ALA A 90 1.42 11.62 12.92
C ALA A 90 0.14 10.84 13.29
N ALA A 91 -0.50 10.18 12.34
CA ALA A 91 -1.67 9.34 12.57
C ALA A 91 -1.34 8.14 13.47
N GLY A 92 -0.18 7.49 13.28
CA GLY A 92 0.30 6.40 14.12
C GLY A 92 0.53 6.85 15.57
N LEU A 93 1.10 8.04 15.78
CA LEU A 93 1.23 8.63 17.11
C LEU A 93 -0.14 8.91 17.74
N ALA A 94 -1.09 9.49 16.99
CA ALA A 94 -2.42 9.76 17.50
C ALA A 94 -3.17 8.49 17.91
N ILE A 95 -3.08 7.41 17.11
CA ILE A 95 -3.69 6.11 17.42
C ILE A 95 -3.00 5.45 18.61
N GLY A 96 -1.67 5.56 18.74
CA GLY A 96 -0.91 4.93 19.82
C GLY A 96 -1.01 5.65 21.18
N LEU A 97 -1.43 6.92 21.19
CA LEU A 97 -1.61 7.72 22.41
C LEU A 97 -3.07 7.79 22.88
N ALA A 98 -4.03 7.38 22.05
CA ALA A 98 -5.45 7.30 22.38
C ALA A 98 -5.74 6.09 23.29
#